data_AF-A0A7W1PFI2-F1
#
_entry.id   AF-A0A7W1PFI2-F1
#
_cell.length_a   1.000
_cell.length_b   1.000
_cell.length_c   1.000
_cell.angle_alpha   90.00
_cell.angle_beta   90.00
_cell.angle_gamma   90.00
#
_symmetry.space_group_name_H-M   'P 1'
#
loop_
_entity.id
_entity.type
_entity.pdbx_description
1 polymer ?
#
loop_
_entity_poly.entity_id
_entity_poly.type
_entity_poly.pdbx_seq_one_letter_code
_entity_poly.pdbx_strand_id
1 'polypeptide(L)' 'MARYTFTLDTQDDVVQAGSVRGSSFDEALETLSHELIVKRGDRLRIGVTGFPPAQFECVSLMGGDVIWTPANLRAA' A
#
# COMPACT_ATOMS: atom_id res chain seq x y z
N MET A 1 1.04 15.94 -10.28
CA MET A 1 0.54 14.65 -9.76
C MET A 1 1.50 13.56 -10.16
N ALA A 2 2.01 12.81 -9.18
CA ALA A 2 2.86 11.66 -9.42
C ALA A 2 1.99 10.40 -9.65
N ARG A 3 2.50 9.45 -10.43
CA ARG A 3 1.89 8.13 -10.60
C ARG A 3 2.62 7.17 -9.67
N TYR A 4 1.88 6.62 -8.70
CA TYR A 4 2.36 5.58 -7.81
C TYR A 4 1.85 4.24 -8.32
N THR A 5 2.73 3.26 -8.44
CA THR A 5 2.36 1.87 -8.71
C THR A 5 2.24 1.13 -7.41
N PHE A 6 1.21 0.30 -7.27
CA PHE A 6 0.98 -0.50 -6.08
C PHE A 6 0.70 -1.97 -6.43
N THR A 7 1.02 -2.84 -5.49
CA THR A 7 0.64 -4.26 -5.49
C THR A 7 0.18 -4.64 -4.10
N LEU A 8 -0.97 -5.29 -4.01
CA LEU A 8 -1.54 -5.90 -2.83
C LEU A 8 -1.34 -7.41 -2.93
N ASP A 9 -0.65 -7.96 -1.94
CA ASP A 9 -0.35 -9.38 -1.82
C ASP A 9 -1.06 -9.96 -0.59
N THR A 10 -1.69 -11.12 -0.74
CA THR A 10 -2.29 -11.90 0.34
C THR A 10 -1.63 -13.26 0.37
N GLN A 11 -1.00 -13.63 1.50
CA GLN A 11 -0.37 -14.96 1.66
C GLN A 11 0.53 -15.37 0.46
N ASP A 12 1.37 -14.45 -0.01
CA ASP A 12 2.30 -14.61 -1.16
C ASP A 12 1.65 -14.63 -2.56
N ASP A 13 0.33 -14.49 -2.68
CA ASP A 13 -0.35 -14.29 -3.97
C ASP A 13 -0.68 -12.81 -4.21
N VAL A 14 -0.39 -12.31 -5.42
CA VAL A 14 -0.75 -10.95 -5.83
C VAL A 14 -2.26 -10.92 -6.09
N VAL A 15 -3.02 -10.29 -5.19
CA VAL A 15 -4.48 -10.20 -5.31
C VAL A 15 -4.89 -9.01 -6.17
N GLN A 16 -4.15 -7.90 -6.08
CA GLN A 16 -4.46 -6.69 -6.85
C GLN A 16 -3.19 -5.92 -7.18
N ALA A 17 -3.10 -5.39 -8.38
CA ALA A 17 -2.00 -4.53 -8.79
C ALA A 17 -2.53 -3.40 -9.67
N GLY A 18 -1.96 -2.21 -9.52
CA GLY A 18 -2.42 -1.05 -10.26
C GLY A 18 -1.53 0.16 -10.11
N SER A 19 -2.06 1.31 -10.52
CA SER A 19 -1.42 2.58 -10.29
C SER A 19 -2.43 3.61 -9.82
N VAL A 20 -2.12 4.33 -8.76
CA VAL A 20 -2.90 5.44 -8.22
C VAL A 20 -2.18 6.76 -8.54
N ARG A 21 -2.96 7.82 -8.75
CA ARG A 21 -2.42 9.17 -8.92
C ARG A 21 -2.62 9.93 -7.62
N GLY A 22 -1.57 10.58 -7.13
CA GLY A 22 -1.63 11.42 -5.94
C GLY A 22 -0.74 12.64 -6.10
N SER A 23 -1.05 13.70 -5.38
CA SER A 23 -0.13 14.82 -5.18
C SER A 23 1.00 14.44 -4.21
N SER A 24 0.72 13.55 -3.25
CA SER A 24 1.67 13.04 -2.25
C SER A 24 1.54 11.52 -2.05
N PHE A 25 2.55 10.93 -1.40
CA PHE A 25 2.55 9.51 -1.04
C PHE A 25 1.42 9.16 -0.05
N ASP A 26 1.21 10.03 0.94
CA ASP A 26 0.19 9.86 1.99
C ASP A 26 -1.23 9.85 1.39
N GLU A 27 -1.54 10.82 0.51
CA GLU A 27 -2.81 10.88 -0.22
C GLU A 27 -3.03 9.65 -1.11
N ALA A 28 -1.97 9.15 -1.76
CA ALA A 28 -2.04 7.93 -2.56
C ALA A 28 -2.34 6.71 -1.68
N LEU A 29 -1.74 6.62 -0.49
CA LEU A 29 -1.98 5.54 0.47
C LEU A 29 -3.40 5.61 1.06
N GLU A 30 -3.90 6.80 1.38
CA GLU A 30 -5.28 7.02 1.84
C GLU A 30 -6.28 6.58 0.78
N THR A 31 -6.08 7.00 -0.48
CA THR A 31 -6.92 6.60 -1.62
C THR A 31 -6.97 5.08 -1.76
N LEU A 32 -5.81 4.41 -1.70
CA LEU A 32 -5.74 2.96 -1.75
C LEU A 32 -6.43 2.29 -0.56
N SER A 33 -6.37 2.90 0.62
CA SER A 33 -7.06 2.37 1.81
C SER A 33 -8.58 2.42 1.68
N HIS A 34 -9.11 3.37 0.90
CA HIS A 34 -10.53 3.47 0.59
C HIS A 34 -10.97 2.56 -0.58
N GLU A 35 -10.13 2.42 -1.61
CA GLU A 35 -10.48 1.64 -2.81
C GLU A 35 -10.17 0.15 -2.70
N LEU A 36 -9.17 -0.24 -1.90
CA LEU A 36 -8.75 -1.64 -1.75
C LEU A 36 -9.51 -2.33 -0.63
N ILE A 37 -10.00 -3.53 -0.93
CA ILE A 37 -10.53 -4.44 0.08
C ILE A 37 -9.35 -5.25 0.62
N VAL A 38 -8.83 -4.84 1.77
CA VAL A 38 -7.68 -5.49 2.40
C VAL A 38 -8.09 -6.24 3.67
N LYS A 39 -7.34 -7.27 4.01
CA LYS A 39 -7.50 -8.11 5.19
C LYS A 39 -6.26 -8.01 6.07
N ARG A 40 -6.44 -8.33 7.35
CA ARG A 40 -5.32 -8.44 8.28
C ARG A 40 -4.31 -9.47 7.77
N GLY A 41 -3.04 -9.07 7.67
CA GLY A 41 -1.96 -9.88 7.11
C GLY A 41 -1.66 -9.62 5.64
N ASP A 42 -2.48 -8.82 4.95
CA ASP A 42 -2.17 -8.41 3.58
C ASP A 42 -0.97 -7.45 3.54
N ARG A 43 -0.21 -7.50 2.45
CA ARG A 43 0.94 -6.65 2.21
C ARG A 43 0.67 -5.72 1.05
N LEU A 44 0.78 -4.42 1.29
CA LEU A 44 0.72 -3.40 0.27
C LEU A 44 2.13 -2.91 -0.04
N ARG A 45 2.55 -3.06 -1.28
CA ARG A 45 3.77 -2.45 -1.80
C ARG A 45 3.36 -1.28 -2.67
N ILE A 46 3.84 -0.08 -2.38
CA ILE A 46 3.54 1.14 -3.14
C ILE A 46 4.83 1.90 -3.39
N GLY A 47 5.04 2.34 -4.62
CA GLY A 47 6.23 3.09 -5.01
C GLY A 47 6.03 3.88 -6.28
N VAL A 48 7.07 4.59 -6.69
CA VAL A 48 7.14 5.28 -7.99
C VAL A 48 8.23 4.64 -8.83
N THR A 49 8.05 4.65 -10.14
CA THR A 49 9.07 4.13 -11.07
C THR A 49 10.40 4.85 -10.84
N GLY A 50 11.46 4.08 -10.61
CA GLY A 50 12.81 4.59 -10.37
C GLY A 50 13.22 4.72 -8.89
N PHE A 51 12.32 4.45 -7.94
CA PHE A 51 12.62 4.42 -6.51
C PHE A 51 12.21 3.08 -5.88
N PRO A 52 12.89 2.63 -4.81
CA PRO A 52 12.48 1.42 -4.10
C PRO A 52 11.06 1.58 -3.53
N PRO A 53 10.14 0.63 -3.78
CA PRO A 53 8.78 0.71 -3.27
C PRO A 53 8.78 0.53 -1.76
N ALA A 54 7.98 1.34 -1.08
CA ALA A 54 7.69 1.19 0.33
C ALA A 54 6.73 0.00 0.51
N GLN A 55 6.93 -0.76 1.59
CA GLN A 55 6.14 -1.95 1.90
C GLN A 55 5.41 -1.74 3.22
N PHE A 56 4.12 -2.03 3.22
CA PHE A 56 3.22 -1.93 4.35
C PHE A 56 2.53 -3.26 4.57
N GLU A 57 2.26 -3.59 5.81
CA GLU A 57 1.44 -4.73 6.21
C GLU A 57 0.19 -4.21 6.91
N CYS A 58 -0.97 -4.75 6.52
CA CYS A 58 -2.24 -4.46 7.16
C CYS A 58 -2.28 -5.23 8.48
N VAL A 59 -2.02 -4.54 9.59
CA VAL A 59 -1.96 -5.17 10.92
C VAL A 59 -3.32 -5.19 11.62
N SER A 60 -4.21 -4.27 11.27
CA SER A 60 -5.54 -4.16 11.87
C SER A 60 -6.52 -3.39 10.97
N LEU A 61 -7.79 -3.75 11.10
CA LEU A 61 -8.94 -3.04 10.51
C LEU A 61 -9.79 -2.58 11.70
N MET A 62 -9.73 -1.29 12.04
CA MET A 62 -10.45 -0.77 13.20
C MET A 62 -11.57 0.13 12.70
N GLY A 63 -12.82 -0.33 12.80
CA GLY A 63 -14.00 0.49 12.45
C GLY A 63 -14.15 0.88 10.97
N GLY A 64 -13.40 0.25 10.06
CA GLY A 64 -13.35 0.60 8.64
C GLY A 64 -12.06 1.29 8.23
N ASP A 65 -11.26 1.77 9.19
CA ASP A 65 -9.92 2.28 8.95
C ASP A 65 -8.90 1.15 8.86
N VAL A 66 -8.13 1.19 7.78
CA VAL A 66 -7.02 0.26 7.54
C VAL A 66 -5.76 0.79 8.22
N ILE A 67 -5.24 0.03 9.18
CA ILE A 67 -3.97 0.38 9.83
C ILE A 67 -2.83 -0.30 9.07
N TRP A 68 -2.13 0.51 8.27
CA TRP A 68 -0.90 0.13 7.58
C TRP A 68 0.29 0.33 8.51
N THR A 69 1.10 -0.71 8.69
CA THR A 69 2.41 -0.63 9.36
C THR A 69 3.51 -0.87 8.34
N PRO A 70 4.56 -0.03 8.28
CA PRO A 70 5.67 -0.26 7.37
C PRO A 70 6.36 -1.59 7.68
N ALA A 71 6.30 -2.53 6.75
CA ALA A 71 6.85 -3.89 6.89
C ALA A 71 8.37 -3.92 6.73
N ASN A 72 8.95 -2.89 6.10
CA ASN A 72 10.38 -2.76 5.88
C ASN A 72 10.81 -1.29 5.94
N LEU A 73 10.99 -0.74 7.15
CA LEU A 73 11.96 0.34 7.36
C LEU A 73 13.37 -0.27 7.32
N ARG A 74 13.78 -0.84 6.18
CA ARG A 74 15.21 -0.90 5.88
C ARG A 74 15.57 0.44 5.28
N ALA A 75 16.10 1.29 6.16
CA ALA A 75 16.76 2.54 5.84
C ALA A 75 17.60 2.40 4.56
N ALA A 76 17.38 3.31 3.62
CA ALA A 76 18.35 3.65 2.61
C ALA A 76 19.04 4.95 3.06
#